data_AF-A0A661WAQ4-F1
#
_entry.id   AF-A0A661WAQ4-F1
#
_cell.length_a   1.000
_cell.length_b   1.000
_cell.length_c   1.000
_cell.angle_alpha   90.00
_cell.angle_beta   90.00
_cell.angle_gamma   90.00
#
_symmetry.space_group_name_H-M   'P 1'
#
loop_
_entity.id
_entity.type
_entity.pdbx_description
1 polymer ?
#
loop_
_entity_poly.entity_id
_entity_poly.type
_entity_poly.pdbx_seq_one_letter_code
_entity_poly.pdbx_strand_id
1 'polypeptide(L)'
;MLLCYDYGTEVLKVFQKGEKMLRSFLIYLSQAGWAQNMVTGWSVAWRVASRFIAGVSIDEAIAVVHQLNAKGINATLDHLGEHTSTAEEATQSAGEIIEILDEIEKAGVSAGVSIKLTQIGMGLDSGICRQNLRRILERAKEYKNFVRIDVEDTPYSDIAIEAYNEMLEVGFTPKTVGMAIQSYLYRAEADTRKMLEKGTRFRLVKGAYKEPPDKAYPKKEDVDANYDLLTKILMDAALAAGSPKISKDGHIPPIPAIGTQDEKRVEFAKEYAQKIGLDKNAFEFQMLYGIRTDLQEKLAAEGYCVRVYVPFGSDWYPYNMRRLAERPANLWFFVSNFFKK
;
A
#
# COMPACT_ATOMS: atom_id res chain seq x y z
N MET A 1 11.16 1.06 -52.67
CA MET A 1 9.75 1.51 -52.58
C MET A 1 8.97 0.34 -52.00
N LEU A 2 8.94 0.24 -50.65
CA LEU A 2 7.72 0.34 -49.82
C LEU A 2 6.55 -0.46 -50.41
N LEU A 3 6.02 -1.49 -49.72
CA LEU A 3 5.17 -1.33 -48.55
C LEU A 3 5.15 -2.60 -47.67
N CYS A 4 5.64 -2.50 -46.43
CA CYS A 4 5.15 -3.34 -45.33
C CYS A 4 3.94 -2.62 -44.74
N TYR A 5 2.76 -3.24 -44.85
CA TYR A 5 1.53 -2.71 -44.28
C TYR A 5 1.53 -2.90 -42.75
N ASP A 6 1.47 -1.78 -42.05
CA ASP A 6 1.44 -1.65 -40.60
C ASP A 6 0.03 -1.98 -40.06
N TYR A 7 -0.35 -3.27 -40.04
CA TYR A 7 -1.60 -3.74 -39.44
C TYR A 7 -1.50 -3.98 -37.91
N GLY A 8 -0.30 -3.86 -37.34
CA GLY A 8 -0.07 -4.10 -35.91
C GLY A 8 -0.46 -2.92 -35.02
N THR A 9 -0.32 -1.68 -35.50
CA THR A 9 -0.49 -0.48 -34.67
C THR A 9 -1.95 -0.12 -34.40
N GLU A 10 -2.89 -0.38 -35.32
CA GLU A 10 -4.31 -0.10 -35.08
C GLU A 10 -4.96 -1.08 -34.09
N VAL A 11 -4.66 -2.38 -34.20
CA VAL A 11 -5.18 -3.38 -33.26
C VAL A 11 -4.64 -3.12 -31.85
N LEU A 12 -3.34 -2.83 -31.71
CA LEU A 12 -2.74 -2.41 -30.43
C LEU A 12 -3.38 -1.13 -29.87
N LYS A 13 -3.68 -0.14 -30.72
CA LYS A 13 -4.38 1.09 -30.30
C LYS A 13 -5.81 0.83 -29.85
N VAL A 14 -6.56 -0.06 -30.54
CA VAL A 14 -7.93 -0.44 -30.16
C VAL A 14 -7.93 -1.21 -28.84
N PHE A 15 -7.00 -2.15 -28.63
CA PHE A 15 -6.83 -2.86 -27.36
C PHE A 15 -6.44 -1.90 -26.22
N GLN A 16 -5.47 -1.01 -26.43
CA GLN A 16 -5.08 0.00 -25.44
C GLN A 16 -6.21 0.99 -25.12
N LYS A 17 -7.03 1.36 -26.11
CA LYS A 17 -8.20 2.23 -25.94
C LYS A 17 -9.30 1.50 -25.16
N GLY A 18 -9.52 0.21 -25.44
CA GLY A 18 -10.42 -0.68 -24.69
C GLY A 18 -10.01 -0.84 -23.23
N GLU A 19 -8.73 -1.10 -22.95
CA GLU A 19 -8.21 -1.17 -21.58
C GLU A 19 -8.36 0.16 -20.83
N LYS A 20 -8.10 1.29 -21.48
CA LYS A 20 -8.28 2.63 -20.87
C LYS A 20 -9.75 2.94 -20.58
N MET A 21 -10.68 2.52 -21.44
CA MET A 21 -12.12 2.70 -21.21
C MET A 21 -12.62 1.78 -20.09
N LEU A 22 -12.19 0.52 -20.07
CA LEU A 22 -12.55 -0.43 -19.01
C LEU A 22 -11.97 0.00 -17.65
N ARG A 23 -10.72 0.45 -17.61
CA ARG A 23 -10.11 1.02 -16.40
C ARG A 23 -10.90 2.22 -15.88
N SER A 24 -11.24 3.17 -16.76
CA SER A 24 -12.03 4.36 -16.39
C SER A 24 -13.42 3.98 -15.89
N PHE A 25 -14.06 2.99 -16.52
CA PHE A 25 -15.37 2.48 -16.11
C PHE A 25 -15.34 1.78 -14.75
N LEU A 26 -14.32 0.95 -14.47
CA LEU A 26 -14.13 0.30 -13.17
C LEU A 26 -13.82 1.30 -12.06
N ILE A 27 -13.02 2.34 -12.36
CA ILE A 27 -12.78 3.45 -11.42
C ILE A 27 -14.09 4.21 -11.16
N TYR A 28 -14.89 4.49 -12.19
CA TYR A 28 -16.22 5.08 -12.01
C TYR A 28 -17.13 4.21 -11.13
N LEU A 29 -17.20 2.90 -11.38
CA LEU A 29 -17.99 1.97 -10.57
C LEU A 29 -17.51 1.92 -9.11
N SER A 30 -16.20 2.09 -8.86
CA SER A 30 -15.68 2.17 -7.49
C SER A 30 -16.20 3.37 -6.69
N GLN A 31 -16.74 4.39 -7.37
CA GLN A 31 -17.33 5.60 -6.78
C GLN A 31 -18.87 5.61 -6.81
N ALA A 32 -19.51 4.57 -7.36
CA ALA A 32 -20.95 4.52 -7.59
C ALA A 32 -21.68 3.68 -6.53
N GLY A 33 -22.32 4.33 -5.55
CA GLY A 33 -23.02 3.65 -4.43
C GLY A 33 -24.14 2.68 -4.86
N TRP A 34 -24.82 2.93 -5.99
CA TRP A 34 -25.83 2.00 -6.52
C TRP A 34 -25.21 0.68 -7.01
N ALA A 35 -23.98 0.73 -7.55
CA ALA A 35 -23.27 -0.45 -8.03
C ALA A 35 -22.73 -1.29 -6.87
N GLN A 36 -22.28 -0.63 -5.80
CA GLN A 36 -21.90 -1.29 -4.54
C GLN A 36 -23.07 -2.11 -3.99
N ASN A 37 -24.25 -1.51 -3.83
CA ASN A 37 -25.43 -2.17 -3.25
C ASN A 37 -25.94 -3.35 -4.07
N MET A 38 -25.75 -3.35 -5.40
CA MET A 38 -26.13 -4.47 -6.26
C MET A 38 -25.14 -5.63 -6.23
N VAL A 39 -23.84 -5.36 -6.01
CA VAL A 39 -22.77 -6.33 -6.22
C VAL A 39 -22.33 -7.00 -4.91
N THR A 40 -22.39 -6.31 -3.77
CA THR A 40 -21.94 -6.85 -2.47
C THR A 40 -22.78 -8.05 -2.00
N GLY A 41 -24.04 -8.16 -2.44
CA GLY A 41 -24.93 -9.28 -2.13
C GLY A 41 -24.71 -10.55 -2.96
N TRP A 42 -23.80 -10.56 -3.94
CA TRP A 42 -23.62 -11.70 -4.85
C TRP A 42 -22.41 -12.56 -4.45
N SER A 43 -22.64 -13.85 -4.25
CA SER A 43 -21.59 -14.84 -3.89
C SER A 43 -20.45 -14.94 -4.92
N VAL A 44 -20.73 -14.66 -6.19
CA VAL A 44 -19.74 -14.62 -7.26
C VAL A 44 -18.82 -13.40 -7.12
N ALA A 45 -19.37 -12.23 -6.73
CA ALA A 45 -18.58 -11.02 -6.51
C ALA A 45 -17.63 -11.20 -5.32
N TRP A 46 -18.11 -11.83 -4.24
CA TRP A 46 -17.27 -12.18 -3.10
C TRP A 46 -16.14 -13.15 -3.48
N ARG A 47 -16.39 -14.17 -4.32
CA ARG A 47 -15.33 -15.10 -4.79
C ARG A 47 -14.22 -14.41 -5.59
N VAL A 48 -14.52 -13.31 -6.27
CA VAL A 48 -13.50 -12.50 -6.96
C VAL A 48 -12.78 -11.60 -5.96
N ALA A 49 -13.52 -10.97 -5.06
CA ALA A 49 -13.00 -10.07 -4.05
C ALA A 49 -12.09 -10.75 -3.02
N SER A 50 -12.44 -11.96 -2.56
CA SER A 50 -11.69 -12.73 -1.55
C SER A 50 -10.30 -13.16 -2.02
N ARG A 51 -9.98 -12.99 -3.31
CA ARG A 51 -8.62 -13.15 -3.81
C ARG A 51 -7.72 -11.99 -3.39
N PHE A 52 -8.27 -10.81 -3.17
CA PHE A 52 -7.55 -9.56 -2.88
C PHE A 52 -7.88 -8.98 -1.50
N ILE A 53 -8.88 -9.52 -0.80
CA ILE A 53 -9.34 -9.13 0.53
C ILE A 53 -9.32 -10.37 1.44
N ALA A 54 -8.78 -10.24 2.64
CA ALA A 54 -8.59 -11.37 3.56
C ALA A 54 -9.87 -11.86 4.23
N GLY A 55 -10.90 -11.02 4.28
CA GLY A 55 -12.17 -11.31 4.93
C GLY A 55 -12.92 -10.02 5.23
N VAL A 56 -14.07 -10.15 5.87
CA VAL A 56 -14.86 -9.03 6.40
C VAL A 56 -14.65 -8.84 7.91
N SER A 57 -14.08 -9.82 8.61
CA SER A 57 -13.76 -9.72 10.03
C SER A 57 -12.24 -9.71 10.31
N ILE A 58 -11.89 -9.23 11.50
CA ILE A 58 -10.52 -9.25 12.02
C ILE A 58 -9.98 -10.68 12.18
N ASP A 59 -10.81 -11.63 12.62
CA ASP A 59 -10.42 -13.03 12.80
C ASP A 59 -10.00 -13.68 11.46
N GLU A 60 -10.75 -13.39 10.39
CA GLU A 60 -10.41 -13.86 9.04
C GLU A 60 -9.08 -13.25 8.57
N ALA A 61 -8.87 -11.95 8.85
CA ALA A 61 -7.62 -11.27 8.55
C ALA A 61 -6.42 -11.89 9.30
N ILE A 62 -6.57 -12.15 10.60
CA ILE A 62 -5.54 -12.81 11.42
C ILE A 62 -5.24 -14.23 10.92
N ALA A 63 -6.26 -14.99 10.51
CA ALA A 63 -6.06 -16.31 9.91
C ALA A 63 -5.23 -16.26 8.63
N VAL A 64 -5.43 -15.24 7.79
CA VAL A 64 -4.59 -14.99 6.60
C VAL A 64 -3.17 -14.61 7.00
N VAL A 65 -2.99 -13.77 8.03
CA VAL A 65 -1.66 -13.41 8.53
C VAL A 65 -0.89 -14.64 9.04
N HIS A 66 -1.54 -15.55 9.76
CA HIS A 66 -0.89 -16.82 10.17
C HIS A 66 -0.37 -17.62 8.96
N GLN A 67 -1.15 -17.71 7.88
CA GLN A 67 -0.74 -18.42 6.67
C GLN A 67 0.46 -17.74 5.98
N LEU A 68 0.51 -16.41 5.98
CA LEU A 68 1.65 -15.65 5.46
C LEU A 68 2.89 -15.84 6.34
N ASN A 69 2.76 -15.72 7.66
CA ASN A 69 3.86 -15.88 8.61
C ASN A 69 4.46 -17.29 8.56
N ALA A 70 3.63 -18.33 8.36
CA ALA A 70 4.11 -19.71 8.16
C ALA A 70 5.02 -19.86 6.92
N LYS A 71 4.93 -18.93 5.96
CA LYS A 71 5.80 -18.85 4.77
C LYS A 71 6.97 -17.86 4.93
N GLY A 72 7.18 -17.32 6.13
CA GLY A 72 8.20 -16.30 6.38
C GLY A 72 7.85 -14.92 5.84
N ILE A 73 6.55 -14.65 5.59
CA ILE A 73 6.06 -13.39 5.03
C ILE A 73 5.34 -12.61 6.14
N ASN A 74 5.78 -11.37 6.37
CA ASN A 74 5.13 -10.46 7.33
C ASN A 74 3.86 -9.85 6.72
N ALA A 75 3.03 -9.23 7.55
CA ALA A 75 1.84 -8.54 7.07
C ALA A 75 1.75 -7.08 7.54
N THR A 76 0.87 -6.33 6.88
CA THR A 76 0.33 -5.05 7.36
C THR A 76 -1.16 -5.08 7.09
N LEU A 77 -1.94 -5.03 8.17
CA LEU A 77 -3.39 -5.01 8.09
C LEU A 77 -3.88 -3.61 7.70
N ASP A 78 -4.90 -3.55 6.85
CA ASP A 78 -5.59 -2.31 6.45
C ASP A 78 -7.09 -2.54 6.56
N HIS A 79 -7.73 -1.82 7.49
CA HIS A 79 -9.17 -1.91 7.66
C HIS A 79 -9.87 -1.05 6.61
N LEU A 80 -10.61 -1.71 5.74
CA LEU A 80 -11.50 -1.09 4.76
C LEU A 80 -12.80 -0.69 5.48
N GLY A 81 -12.78 0.50 6.08
CA GLY A 81 -13.94 1.07 6.75
C GLY A 81 -14.82 1.94 5.85
N GLU A 82 -15.96 2.33 6.41
CA GLU A 82 -16.92 3.25 5.80
C GLU A 82 -16.34 4.66 5.64
N HIS A 83 -16.95 5.49 4.77
CA HIS A 83 -16.51 6.87 4.59
C HIS A 83 -16.81 7.70 5.85
N THR A 84 -15.77 7.98 6.63
CA THR A 84 -15.84 8.83 7.83
C THR A 84 -16.31 10.24 7.49
N SER A 85 -17.52 10.58 7.93
CA SER A 85 -18.20 11.85 7.67
C SER A 85 -18.48 12.62 8.96
N THR A 86 -18.37 11.97 10.13
CA THR A 86 -18.56 12.59 11.46
C THR A 86 -17.35 12.40 12.38
N ALA A 87 -17.24 13.24 13.42
CA ALA A 87 -16.18 13.14 14.42
C ALA A 87 -16.28 11.83 15.24
N GLU A 88 -17.52 11.39 15.48
CA GLU A 88 -17.85 10.16 16.17
C GLU A 88 -17.39 8.94 15.35
N GLU A 89 -17.69 8.90 14.04
CA GLU A 89 -17.22 7.85 13.13
C GLU A 89 -15.69 7.81 13.05
N ALA A 90 -15.02 8.97 13.07
CA ALA A 90 -13.56 9.05 13.08
C ALA A 90 -12.97 8.44 14.35
N THR A 91 -13.61 8.72 15.48
CA THR A 91 -13.23 8.21 16.80
C THR A 91 -13.47 6.71 16.91
N GLN A 92 -14.57 6.21 16.32
CA GLN A 92 -14.87 4.78 16.22
C GLN A 92 -13.84 4.07 15.34
N SER A 93 -13.56 4.61 14.15
CA SER A 93 -12.56 4.05 13.23
C SER A 93 -11.18 3.94 13.88
N ALA A 94 -10.79 4.92 14.69
CA ALA A 94 -9.57 4.85 15.49
C ALA A 94 -9.61 3.74 16.55
N GLY A 95 -10.78 3.49 17.14
CA GLY A 95 -11.01 2.36 18.05
C GLY A 95 -10.87 1.01 17.37
N GLU A 96 -11.41 0.86 16.16
CA GLU A 96 -11.26 -0.36 15.35
C GLU A 96 -9.79 -0.61 14.99
N ILE A 97 -9.03 0.45 14.66
CA ILE A 97 -7.58 0.34 14.42
C ILE A 97 -6.83 -0.11 15.68
N ILE A 98 -7.25 0.35 16.86
CA ILE A 98 -6.69 -0.07 18.15
C ILE A 98 -7.00 -1.56 18.41
N GLU A 99 -8.21 -2.01 18.11
CA GLU A 99 -8.59 -3.43 18.20
C GLU A 99 -7.74 -4.32 17.28
N ILE A 100 -7.36 -3.83 16.10
CA ILE A 100 -6.41 -4.52 15.21
C ILE A 100 -5.06 -4.75 15.89
N LEU A 101 -4.53 -3.73 16.58
CA LEU A 101 -3.28 -3.86 17.31
C LEU A 101 -3.41 -4.88 18.46
N ASP A 102 -4.55 -4.90 19.13
CA ASP A 102 -4.84 -5.83 20.23
C ASP A 102 -4.89 -7.29 19.74
N GLU A 103 -5.56 -7.55 18.63
CA GLU A 103 -5.64 -8.91 18.08
C GLU A 103 -4.32 -9.35 17.43
N ILE A 104 -3.52 -8.44 16.86
CA ILE A 104 -2.16 -8.77 16.42
C ILE A 104 -1.31 -9.26 17.60
N GLU A 105 -1.33 -8.52 18.71
CA GLU A 105 -0.57 -8.86 19.92
C GLU A 105 -1.06 -10.18 20.51
N LYS A 106 -2.38 -10.33 20.68
CA LYS A 106 -3.01 -11.53 21.22
C LYS A 106 -2.75 -12.79 20.39
N ALA A 107 -2.76 -12.66 19.06
CA ALA A 107 -2.47 -13.78 18.16
C ALA A 107 -0.96 -14.06 18.02
N GLY A 108 -0.09 -13.15 18.47
CA GLY A 108 1.36 -13.29 18.36
C GLY A 108 1.86 -13.32 16.91
N VAL A 109 1.16 -12.65 16.00
CA VAL A 109 1.50 -12.65 14.56
C VAL A 109 2.46 -11.51 14.19
N SER A 110 3.25 -11.75 13.14
CA SER A 110 4.17 -10.77 12.56
C SER A 110 3.42 -9.82 11.60
N ALA A 111 2.74 -8.83 12.18
CA ALA A 111 2.00 -7.81 11.45
C ALA A 111 2.12 -6.42 12.08
N GLY A 112 2.04 -5.39 11.24
CA GLY A 112 1.74 -4.01 11.66
C GLY A 112 0.41 -3.54 11.09
N VAL A 113 0.13 -2.24 11.17
CA VAL A 113 -1.12 -1.66 10.66
C VAL A 113 -0.84 -0.51 9.69
N SER A 114 -1.60 -0.47 8.59
CA SER A 114 -1.65 0.66 7.66
C SER A 114 -2.93 1.46 7.91
N ILE A 115 -2.81 2.78 7.97
CA ILE A 115 -3.95 3.68 8.25
C ILE A 115 -4.00 4.81 7.23
N LYS A 116 -5.20 5.35 6.99
CA LYS A 116 -5.40 6.58 6.23
C LYS A 116 -5.86 7.66 7.21
N LEU A 117 -5.32 8.86 7.09
CA LEU A 117 -5.63 9.92 8.06
C LEU A 117 -7.05 10.46 7.85
N THR A 118 -7.58 10.40 6.62
CA THR A 118 -8.98 10.76 6.36
C THR A 118 -9.96 9.90 7.15
N GLN A 119 -9.69 8.60 7.28
CA GLN A 119 -10.49 7.64 8.06
C GLN A 119 -10.55 7.98 9.56
N ILE A 120 -9.55 8.70 10.08
CA ILE A 120 -9.50 9.07 11.50
C ILE A 120 -9.74 10.56 11.74
N GLY A 121 -10.24 11.27 10.73
CA GLY A 121 -10.79 12.63 10.88
C GLY A 121 -10.04 13.75 10.15
N MET A 122 -9.01 13.46 9.34
CA MET A 122 -8.22 14.50 8.67
C MET A 122 -9.05 15.42 7.76
N GLY A 123 -10.07 14.86 7.09
CA GLY A 123 -10.99 15.62 6.24
C GLY A 123 -12.05 16.42 7.01
N LEU A 124 -12.14 16.25 8.33
CA LEU A 124 -13.18 16.85 9.17
C LEU A 124 -12.58 17.92 10.09
N ASP A 125 -11.63 17.52 10.93
CA ASP A 125 -10.96 18.39 11.89
C ASP A 125 -9.55 17.86 12.21
N SER A 126 -8.55 18.71 12.01
CA SER A 126 -7.16 18.34 12.25
C SER A 126 -6.86 17.98 13.72
N GLY A 127 -7.58 18.59 14.69
CA GLY A 127 -7.47 18.28 16.10
C GLY A 127 -7.96 16.86 16.42
N ILE A 128 -9.13 16.49 15.92
CA ILE A 128 -9.70 15.15 16.06
C ILE A 128 -8.76 14.10 15.43
N CYS A 129 -8.29 14.35 14.21
CA CYS A 129 -7.34 13.49 13.53
C CYS A 129 -6.09 13.23 14.38
N ARG A 130 -5.50 14.28 14.95
CA ARG A 130 -4.29 14.16 15.78
C ARG A 130 -4.54 13.43 17.09
N GLN A 131 -5.68 13.67 17.74
CA GLN A 131 -6.05 12.96 18.97
C GLN A 131 -6.23 11.46 18.69
N ASN A 132 -6.92 11.12 17.61
CA ASN A 132 -7.10 9.73 17.20
C ASN A 132 -5.78 9.06 16.81
N LEU A 133 -4.93 9.74 16.03
CA LEU A 133 -3.61 9.24 15.68
C LEU A 133 -2.77 8.99 16.94
N ARG A 134 -2.77 9.92 17.90
CA ARG A 134 -2.05 9.76 19.17
C ARG A 134 -2.52 8.52 19.94
N ARG A 135 -3.84 8.30 20.07
CA ARG A 135 -4.41 7.13 20.74
C ARG A 135 -3.95 5.81 20.09
N ILE A 136 -3.97 5.75 18.76
CA ILE A 136 -3.49 4.59 17.99
C ILE A 136 -1.99 4.35 18.25
N LEU A 137 -1.18 5.41 18.19
CA LEU A 137 0.27 5.30 18.39
C LEU A 137 0.65 4.98 19.84
N GLU A 138 -0.14 5.41 20.83
CA GLU A 138 0.02 4.99 22.23
C GLU A 138 -0.10 3.46 22.35
N ARG A 139 -1.17 2.88 21.78
CA ARG A 139 -1.34 1.42 21.77
C ARG A 139 -0.23 0.70 21.01
N ALA A 140 0.14 1.20 19.82
CA ALA A 140 1.23 0.61 19.04
C ALA A 140 2.56 0.63 19.81
N LYS A 141 2.83 1.70 20.56
CA LYS A 141 4.02 1.83 21.40
C LYS A 141 4.02 0.81 22.56
N GLU A 142 2.88 0.57 23.20
CA GLU A 142 2.74 -0.43 24.27
C GLU A 142 3.16 -1.83 23.80
N TYR A 143 2.73 -2.23 22.61
CA TYR A 143 3.07 -3.53 22.01
C TYR A 143 4.37 -3.54 21.22
N LYS A 144 5.12 -2.43 21.19
CA LYS A 144 6.30 -2.26 20.33
C LYS A 144 6.01 -2.55 18.84
N ASN A 145 4.77 -2.31 18.44
CA ASN A 145 4.29 -2.49 17.08
C ASN A 145 4.43 -1.18 16.26
N PHE A 146 4.12 -1.27 14.98
CA PHE A 146 4.37 -0.24 13.99
C PHE A 146 3.11 0.13 13.20
N VAL A 147 2.89 1.43 13.06
CA VAL A 147 1.80 2.01 12.27
C VAL A 147 2.39 2.73 11.06
N ARG A 148 1.89 2.37 9.87
CA ARG A 148 2.20 3.04 8.60
C ARG A 148 1.07 4.01 8.27
N ILE A 149 1.38 5.29 8.22
CA ILE A 149 0.50 6.29 7.63
C ILE A 149 0.60 6.13 6.10
N ASP A 150 -0.50 5.71 5.48
CA ASP A 150 -0.63 5.70 4.02
C ASP A 150 -0.80 7.11 3.50
N VAL A 151 -0.30 7.31 2.29
CA VAL A 151 -0.34 8.60 1.59
C VAL A 151 -1.54 8.63 0.66
N GLU A 152 -2.35 9.68 0.81
CA GLU A 152 -3.58 9.92 0.07
C GLU A 152 -3.31 10.86 -1.13
N ASP A 153 -4.33 11.51 -1.70
CA ASP A 153 -4.15 12.47 -2.80
C ASP A 153 -3.50 13.78 -2.33
N THR A 154 -3.00 14.57 -3.30
CA THR A 154 -2.16 15.75 -3.02
C THR A 154 -2.74 16.80 -2.07
N PRO A 155 -4.06 17.04 -1.96
CA PRO A 155 -4.61 17.98 -0.98
C PRO A 155 -4.25 17.63 0.47
N TYR A 156 -3.96 16.35 0.76
CA TYR A 156 -3.67 15.88 2.10
C TYR A 156 -2.18 15.65 2.39
N SER A 157 -1.30 15.78 1.39
CA SER A 157 0.12 15.44 1.54
C SER A 157 0.82 16.27 2.62
N ASP A 158 0.62 17.59 2.63
CA ASP A 158 1.23 18.47 3.63
C ASP A 158 0.68 18.20 5.03
N ILE A 159 -0.65 18.07 5.15
CA ILE A 159 -1.32 17.81 6.43
C ILE A 159 -0.86 16.47 7.03
N ALA A 160 -0.67 15.44 6.19
CA ALA A 160 -0.17 14.15 6.65
C ALA A 160 1.28 14.21 7.15
N ILE A 161 2.14 14.97 6.46
CA ILE A 161 3.53 15.20 6.88
C ILE A 161 3.57 15.99 8.19
N GLU A 162 2.74 17.02 8.33
CA GLU A 162 2.59 17.81 9.55
C GLU A 162 2.14 16.94 10.72
N ALA A 163 1.06 16.17 10.56
CA ALA A 163 0.57 15.26 11.58
C ALA A 163 1.64 14.24 12.02
N TYR A 164 2.39 13.66 11.07
CA TYR A 164 3.52 12.78 11.38
C TYR A 164 4.60 13.49 12.19
N ASN A 165 5.01 14.71 11.78
CA ASN A 165 6.04 15.47 12.48
C ASN A 165 5.61 15.85 13.90
N GLU A 166 4.36 16.27 14.09
CA GLU A 166 3.79 16.57 15.40
C GLU A 166 3.84 15.34 16.31
N MET A 167 3.55 14.14 15.78
CA MET A 167 3.68 12.89 16.56
C MET A 167 5.13 12.64 17.01
N LEU A 168 6.12 12.91 16.15
CA LEU A 168 7.53 12.80 16.56
C LEU A 168 7.89 13.83 17.65
N GLU A 169 7.38 15.06 17.55
CA GLU A 169 7.63 16.13 18.52
C GLU A 169 7.07 15.81 19.92
N VAL A 170 5.93 15.12 19.99
CA VAL A 170 5.31 14.69 21.26
C VAL A 170 5.88 13.36 21.80
N GLY A 171 6.97 12.85 21.21
CA GLY A 171 7.75 11.74 21.77
C GLY A 171 7.48 10.36 21.18
N PHE A 172 6.76 10.26 20.05
CA PHE A 172 6.80 9.04 19.23
C PHE A 172 8.09 8.99 18.41
N THR A 173 8.43 7.81 17.91
CA THR A 173 9.69 7.60 17.17
C THR A 173 9.42 6.92 15.83
N PRO A 174 10.38 6.97 14.88
CA PRO A 174 10.31 6.19 13.65
C PRO A 174 10.25 4.66 13.84
N LYS A 175 10.35 4.16 15.08
CA LYS A 175 10.13 2.75 15.43
C LYS A 175 8.65 2.43 15.72
N THR A 176 7.82 3.43 15.96
CA THR A 176 6.37 3.28 16.22
C THR A 176 5.54 3.70 15.01
N VAL A 177 5.99 4.71 14.27
CA VAL A 177 5.26 5.26 13.13
C VAL A 177 6.18 5.55 11.96
N GLY A 178 5.68 5.37 10.74
CA GLY A 178 6.31 5.85 9.52
C GLY A 178 5.29 6.16 8.46
N MET A 179 5.74 6.54 7.26
CA MET A 179 4.86 7.08 6.23
C MET A 179 5.04 6.36 4.89
N ALA A 180 4.06 6.42 4.01
CA ALA A 180 4.22 6.09 2.60
C ALA A 180 4.62 7.34 1.79
N ILE A 181 5.26 7.14 0.63
CA ILE A 181 5.60 8.22 -0.31
C ILE A 181 5.37 7.76 -1.76
N GLN A 182 4.94 8.68 -2.62
CA GLN A 182 4.52 8.40 -4.00
C GLN A 182 5.54 8.94 -5.01
N SER A 183 6.18 8.05 -5.77
CA SER A 183 7.24 8.42 -6.72
C SER A 183 6.74 9.26 -7.90
N TYR A 184 5.44 9.24 -8.20
CA TYR A 184 4.88 10.06 -9.27
C TYR A 184 4.84 11.57 -8.96
N LEU A 185 5.09 12.01 -7.73
CA LEU A 185 5.00 13.43 -7.36
C LEU A 185 6.36 14.10 -7.54
N TYR A 186 6.38 15.32 -8.08
CA TYR A 186 7.61 16.11 -8.21
C TYR A 186 8.25 16.40 -6.84
N ARG A 187 7.43 16.60 -5.80
CA ARG A 187 7.88 16.89 -4.43
C ARG A 187 8.52 15.70 -3.70
N ALA A 188 8.32 14.47 -4.18
CA ALA A 188 8.62 13.26 -3.42
C ALA A 188 10.09 13.15 -3.00
N GLU A 189 11.03 13.58 -3.85
CA GLU A 189 12.46 13.56 -3.50
C GLU A 189 12.77 14.48 -2.32
N ALA A 190 12.35 15.74 -2.39
CA ALA A 190 12.64 16.73 -1.36
C ALA A 190 12.03 16.34 -0.01
N ASP A 191 10.77 15.90 -0.01
CA ASP A 191 10.10 15.45 1.21
C ASP A 191 10.78 14.21 1.81
N THR A 192 11.12 13.23 0.97
CA THR A 192 11.80 12.00 1.44
C THR A 192 13.12 12.33 2.11
N ARG A 193 13.96 13.17 1.49
CA ARG A 193 15.26 13.57 2.05
C ARG A 193 15.11 14.26 3.40
N LYS A 194 14.21 15.25 3.49
CA LYS A 194 13.95 15.99 4.72
C LYS A 194 13.46 15.08 5.85
N MET A 195 12.56 14.16 5.55
CA MET A 195 11.99 13.26 6.56
C MET A 195 12.96 12.15 6.97
N LEU A 196 13.88 11.73 6.10
CA LEU A 196 14.96 10.80 6.42
C LEU A 196 15.94 11.37 7.47
N GLU A 197 16.10 12.69 7.57
CA GLU A 197 16.91 13.32 8.64
C GLU A 197 16.40 12.96 10.03
N LYS A 198 15.09 12.68 10.16
CA LYS A 198 14.45 12.22 11.40
C LYS A 198 14.46 10.70 11.54
N GLY A 199 15.09 9.96 10.63
CA GLY A 199 15.11 8.50 10.59
C GLY A 199 13.79 7.86 10.14
N THR A 200 12.94 8.62 9.44
CA THR A 200 11.62 8.16 8.99
C THR A 200 11.73 6.87 8.18
N ARG A 201 10.95 5.87 8.56
CA ARG A 201 10.80 4.65 7.78
C ARG A 201 9.78 4.91 6.69
N PHE A 202 10.04 4.50 5.46
CA PHE A 202 9.19 4.78 4.31
C PHE A 202 8.67 3.54 3.61
N ARG A 203 7.40 3.57 3.19
CA ARG A 203 6.90 2.72 2.10
C ARG A 203 6.92 3.52 0.80
N LEU A 204 7.77 3.12 -0.14
CA LEU A 204 7.83 3.74 -1.46
C LEU A 204 6.83 3.05 -2.42
N VAL A 205 5.89 3.82 -2.97
CA VAL A 205 4.94 3.37 -3.99
C VAL A 205 5.00 4.27 -5.22
N LYS A 206 4.45 3.84 -6.36
CA LYS A 206 4.35 4.72 -7.54
C LYS A 206 3.37 5.87 -7.34
N GLY A 207 2.23 5.59 -6.70
CA GLY A 207 1.09 6.50 -6.58
C GLY A 207 -0.18 5.85 -7.14
N ALA A 208 -1.31 6.07 -6.48
CA ALA A 208 -2.57 5.40 -6.79
C ALA A 208 -3.69 6.37 -7.22
N TYR A 209 -3.49 7.67 -7.06
CA TYR A 209 -4.49 8.70 -7.32
C TYR A 209 -4.31 9.31 -8.71
N LYS A 210 -5.34 10.02 -9.17
CA LYS A 210 -5.29 10.76 -10.43
C LYS A 210 -4.90 12.19 -10.12
N GLU A 211 -3.61 12.48 -10.20
CA GLU A 211 -3.06 13.80 -9.95
C GLU A 211 -2.96 14.65 -11.22
N PRO A 212 -3.04 15.98 -11.11
CA PRO A 212 -2.88 16.86 -12.25
C PRO A 212 -1.39 16.97 -12.64
N PRO A 213 -1.09 17.28 -13.92
CA PRO A 213 0.27 17.22 -14.48
C PRO A 213 1.24 18.27 -13.92
N ASP A 214 0.73 19.31 -13.25
CA ASP A 214 1.51 20.30 -12.50
C ASP A 214 2.02 19.78 -11.16
N LYS A 215 1.46 18.67 -10.65
CA LYS A 215 1.89 18.04 -9.39
C LYS A 215 2.60 16.69 -9.58
N ALA A 216 2.27 15.97 -10.65
CA ALA A 216 2.75 14.61 -10.87
C ALA A 216 3.27 14.39 -12.29
N TYR A 217 4.28 13.53 -12.40
CA TYR A 217 4.83 13.06 -13.65
C TYR A 217 3.74 12.38 -14.50
N PRO A 218 3.44 12.90 -15.71
CA PRO A 218 2.38 12.33 -16.55
C PRO A 218 2.85 11.06 -17.29
N LYS A 219 4.16 10.91 -17.51
CA LYS A 219 4.73 9.76 -18.22
C LYS A 219 5.18 8.70 -17.23
N LYS A 220 4.84 7.46 -17.53
CA LYS A 220 5.26 6.29 -16.73
C LYS A 220 6.78 6.19 -16.58
N GLU A 221 7.53 6.50 -17.65
CA GLU A 221 9.00 6.43 -17.63
C GLU A 221 9.61 7.36 -16.58
N ASP A 222 9.05 8.57 -16.43
CA ASP A 222 9.50 9.54 -15.42
C ASP A 222 9.13 9.07 -14.00
N VAL A 223 7.93 8.49 -13.81
CA VAL A 223 7.51 7.88 -12.53
C VAL A 223 8.42 6.73 -12.13
N ASP A 224 8.79 5.88 -13.09
CA ASP A 224 9.65 4.72 -12.91
C ASP A 224 11.10 5.16 -12.60
N ALA A 225 11.61 6.17 -13.29
CA ALA A 225 12.92 6.75 -13.02
C ALA A 225 12.99 7.38 -11.61
N ASN A 226 11.94 8.11 -11.20
CA ASN A 226 11.88 8.68 -9.86
C ASN A 226 11.69 7.61 -8.78
N TYR A 227 10.99 6.50 -9.07
CA TYR A 227 10.91 5.35 -8.17
C TYR A 227 12.28 4.75 -7.91
N ASP A 228 13.07 4.54 -8.96
CA ASP A 228 14.44 4.01 -8.86
C ASP A 228 15.34 5.00 -8.11
N LEU A 229 15.22 6.31 -8.35
CA LEU A 229 15.93 7.35 -7.59
C LEU A 229 15.62 7.30 -6.09
N LEU A 230 14.33 7.30 -5.72
CA LEU A 230 13.89 7.24 -4.32
C LEU A 230 14.31 5.93 -3.65
N THR A 231 14.32 4.81 -4.38
CA THR A 231 14.84 3.53 -3.89
C THR A 231 16.30 3.67 -3.46
N LYS A 232 17.15 4.30 -4.28
CA LYS A 232 18.54 4.56 -3.94
C LYS A 232 18.67 5.43 -2.69
N ILE A 233 17.93 6.55 -2.65
CA ILE A 233 17.95 7.49 -1.52
C ILE A 233 17.60 6.79 -0.20
N LEU A 234 16.55 5.97 -0.19
CA LEU A 234 16.14 5.23 0.99
C LEU A 234 17.19 4.19 1.43
N MET A 235 17.75 3.45 0.47
CA MET A 235 18.78 2.43 0.75
C MET A 235 20.09 3.05 1.24
N ASP A 236 20.52 4.17 0.66
CA ASP A 236 21.70 4.91 1.10
C ASP A 236 21.50 5.45 2.52
N ALA A 237 20.30 5.96 2.84
CA ALA A 237 19.97 6.39 4.19
C ALA A 237 19.94 5.22 5.20
N ALA A 238 19.44 4.06 4.78
CA ALA A 238 19.49 2.84 5.60
C ALA A 238 20.93 2.42 5.89
N LEU A 239 21.80 2.43 4.87
CA LEU A 239 23.22 2.11 5.03
C LEU A 239 23.91 3.10 5.97
N ALA A 240 23.70 4.40 5.77
CA ALA A 240 24.26 5.46 6.61
C ALA A 240 23.79 5.38 8.07
N ALA A 241 22.57 4.90 8.31
CA ALA A 241 22.02 4.65 9.64
C ALA A 241 22.51 3.34 10.29
N GLY A 242 23.50 2.65 9.71
CA GLY A 242 24.05 1.40 10.24
C GLY A 242 23.24 0.16 9.86
N SER A 243 22.48 0.21 8.75
CA SER A 243 21.67 -0.90 8.23
C SER A 243 20.65 -1.45 9.24
N PRO A 244 19.75 -0.60 9.80
CA PRO A 244 18.77 -1.05 10.78
C PRO A 244 17.83 -2.07 10.15
N LYS A 245 17.88 -3.30 10.67
CA LYS A 245 17.11 -4.43 10.18
C LYS A 245 15.68 -4.43 10.72
N ILE A 246 14.82 -5.23 10.10
CA ILE A 246 13.52 -5.58 10.66
C ILE A 246 13.65 -6.12 12.10
N SER A 247 12.67 -5.84 12.96
CA SER A 247 12.62 -6.44 14.31
C SER A 247 12.37 -7.96 14.23
N LYS A 248 12.77 -8.68 15.29
CA LYS A 248 12.66 -10.14 15.36
C LYS A 248 11.22 -10.65 15.26
N ASP A 249 10.26 -9.88 15.79
CA ASP A 249 8.83 -10.14 15.72
C ASP A 249 8.20 -9.74 14.37
N GLY A 250 8.95 -9.11 13.46
CA GLY A 250 8.47 -8.66 12.16
C GLY A 250 7.57 -7.41 12.21
N HIS A 251 7.36 -6.81 13.39
CA HIS A 251 6.50 -5.64 13.56
C HIS A 251 7.13 -4.36 13.00
N ILE A 252 8.36 -4.05 13.39
CA ILE A 252 9.05 -2.81 13.03
C ILE A 252 9.85 -3.04 11.74
N PRO A 253 9.47 -2.40 10.62
CA PRO A 253 10.15 -2.58 9.34
C PRO A 253 11.52 -1.87 9.33
N PRO A 254 12.39 -2.19 8.36
CA PRO A 254 13.58 -1.39 8.06
C PRO A 254 13.22 0.00 7.53
N ILE A 255 14.23 0.85 7.24
CA ILE A 255 13.97 2.20 6.71
C ILE A 255 13.30 2.12 5.32
N PRO A 256 13.81 1.32 4.36
CA PRO A 256 13.23 1.22 3.03
C PRO A 256 12.24 0.05 2.96
N ALA A 257 10.98 0.36 2.66
CA ALA A 257 10.00 -0.62 2.24
C ALA A 257 9.63 -0.37 0.77
N ILE A 258 10.08 -1.24 -0.12
CA ILE A 258 9.95 -1.13 -1.58
C ILE A 258 8.59 -1.72 -2.00
N GLY A 259 7.57 -0.87 -2.04
CA GLY A 259 6.20 -1.22 -2.37
C GLY A 259 5.94 -1.27 -3.87
N THR A 260 6.10 -2.43 -4.49
CA THR A 260 5.91 -2.62 -5.94
C THR A 260 5.69 -4.09 -6.30
N GLN A 261 4.93 -4.34 -7.37
CA GLN A 261 4.83 -5.66 -8.03
C GLN A 261 5.46 -5.65 -9.44
N ASP A 262 6.20 -4.59 -9.76
CA ASP A 262 6.95 -4.43 -11.00
C ASP A 262 8.32 -5.10 -10.88
N GLU A 263 8.53 -6.19 -11.61
CA GLU A 263 9.76 -6.99 -11.56
C GLU A 263 11.02 -6.17 -11.88
N LYS A 264 10.92 -5.18 -12.78
CA LYS A 264 12.08 -4.35 -13.12
C LYS A 264 12.52 -3.50 -11.94
N ARG A 265 11.57 -3.04 -11.13
CA ARG A 265 11.83 -2.24 -9.92
C ARG A 265 12.33 -3.13 -8.77
N VAL A 266 11.81 -4.35 -8.67
CA VAL A 266 12.30 -5.36 -7.71
C VAL A 266 13.77 -5.70 -8.01
N GLU A 267 14.08 -6.01 -9.26
CA GLU A 267 15.46 -6.38 -9.64
C GLU A 267 16.41 -5.19 -9.48
N PHE A 268 16.00 -3.99 -9.87
CA PHE A 268 16.78 -2.77 -9.63
C PHE A 268 17.13 -2.59 -8.14
N ALA A 269 16.17 -2.79 -7.23
CA ALA A 269 16.40 -2.69 -5.80
C ALA A 269 17.39 -3.77 -5.30
N LYS A 270 17.28 -5.00 -5.80
CA LYS A 270 18.22 -6.10 -5.48
C LYS A 270 19.64 -5.78 -5.93
N GLU A 271 19.80 -5.37 -7.18
CA GLU A 271 21.08 -4.99 -7.78
C GLU A 271 21.72 -3.81 -7.04
N TYR A 272 20.93 -2.78 -6.70
CA TYR A 272 21.43 -1.62 -5.98
C TYR A 272 21.85 -1.97 -4.54
N ALA A 273 21.04 -2.75 -3.81
CA ALA A 273 21.38 -3.21 -2.47
C ALA A 273 22.69 -4.03 -2.48
N GLN A 274 22.86 -4.93 -3.46
CA GLN A 274 24.10 -5.67 -3.63
C GLN A 274 25.29 -4.75 -3.93
N LYS A 275 25.11 -3.76 -4.81
CA LYS A 275 26.14 -2.79 -5.18
C LYS A 275 26.66 -2.00 -3.98
N ILE A 276 25.79 -1.58 -3.06
CA ILE A 276 26.18 -0.79 -1.89
C ILE A 276 26.46 -1.63 -0.65
N GLY A 277 26.33 -2.96 -0.74
CA GLY A 277 26.55 -3.88 0.39
C GLY A 277 25.47 -3.81 1.48
N LEU A 278 24.23 -3.42 1.12
CA LEU A 278 23.11 -3.36 2.07
C LEU A 278 22.55 -4.78 2.32
N ASP A 279 22.43 -5.15 3.60
CA ASP A 279 21.91 -6.45 4.02
C ASP A 279 20.45 -6.66 3.56
N LYS A 280 20.11 -7.89 3.17
CA LYS A 280 18.75 -8.25 2.70
C LYS A 280 17.64 -7.97 3.71
N ASN A 281 17.96 -7.88 5.00
CA ASN A 281 17.00 -7.57 6.06
C ASN A 281 17.01 -6.10 6.48
N ALA A 282 17.87 -5.27 5.88
CA ALA A 282 17.91 -3.82 6.08
C ALA A 282 17.02 -3.04 5.09
N PHE A 283 16.26 -3.76 4.27
CA PHE A 283 15.13 -3.27 3.49
C PHE A 283 14.10 -4.40 3.32
N GLU A 284 12.87 -4.07 2.96
CA GLU A 284 11.83 -5.07 2.69
C GLU A 284 11.09 -4.79 1.38
N PHE A 285 10.57 -5.83 0.75
CA PHE A 285 9.64 -5.71 -0.36
C PHE A 285 8.21 -5.73 0.16
N GLN A 286 7.37 -4.82 -0.33
CA GLN A 286 5.95 -4.83 -0.01
C GLN A 286 5.07 -5.06 -1.22
N MET A 287 4.09 -5.96 -1.08
CA MET A 287 3.17 -6.32 -2.15
C MET A 287 1.73 -6.41 -1.63
N LEU A 288 0.77 -6.36 -2.54
CA LEU A 288 -0.64 -6.46 -2.19
C LEU A 288 -1.04 -7.92 -2.04
N TYR A 289 -1.92 -8.21 -1.09
CA TYR A 289 -2.50 -9.54 -0.91
C TYR A 289 -3.17 -10.00 -2.21
N GLY A 290 -2.94 -11.28 -2.57
CA GLY A 290 -3.47 -11.87 -3.79
C GLY A 290 -2.77 -11.50 -5.09
N ILE A 291 -1.81 -10.56 -5.09
CA ILE A 291 -1.14 -10.09 -6.30
C ILE A 291 0.31 -10.55 -6.33
N ARG A 292 0.65 -11.34 -7.35
CA ARG A 292 2.01 -11.87 -7.55
C ARG A 292 2.51 -12.69 -6.34
N THR A 293 1.67 -13.59 -5.84
CA THR A 293 2.01 -14.48 -4.72
C THR A 293 3.25 -15.35 -5.04
N ASP A 294 3.45 -15.68 -6.32
CA ASP A 294 4.67 -16.32 -6.84
C ASP A 294 5.94 -15.51 -6.52
N LEU A 295 5.88 -14.19 -6.71
CA LEU A 295 7.01 -13.30 -6.46
C LEU A 295 7.22 -13.06 -4.96
N GLN A 296 6.12 -12.98 -4.19
CA GLN A 296 6.18 -12.85 -2.73
C GLN A 296 6.91 -14.04 -2.10
N GLU A 297 6.51 -15.27 -2.45
CA GLU A 297 7.12 -16.50 -1.93
C GLU A 297 8.55 -16.68 -2.44
N LYS A 298 8.82 -16.33 -3.71
CA LYS A 298 10.18 -16.36 -4.27
C LYS A 298 11.14 -15.43 -3.51
N LEU A 299 10.73 -14.18 -3.24
CA LEU A 299 11.58 -13.23 -2.53
C LEU A 299 11.84 -13.65 -1.08
N ALA A 300 10.82 -14.20 -0.41
CA ALA A 300 10.97 -14.75 0.94
C ALA A 300 11.95 -15.94 0.94
N ALA A 301 11.84 -16.86 -0.02
CA ALA A 301 12.76 -17.99 -0.18
C ALA A 301 14.21 -17.55 -0.54
N GLU A 302 14.38 -16.41 -1.23
CA GLU A 302 15.68 -15.77 -1.47
C GLU A 302 16.27 -15.10 -0.21
N GLY A 303 15.54 -15.08 0.91
CA GLY A 303 15.96 -14.51 2.19
C GLY A 303 15.78 -13.00 2.30
N TYR A 304 14.94 -12.39 1.46
CA TYR A 304 14.53 -10.99 1.63
C TYR A 304 13.39 -10.89 2.63
N CYS A 305 13.32 -9.77 3.35
CA CYS A 305 12.12 -9.42 4.10
C CYS A 305 10.98 -9.09 3.13
N VAL A 306 9.85 -9.78 3.27
CA VAL A 306 8.63 -9.53 2.48
C VAL A 306 7.49 -9.19 3.43
N ARG A 307 6.73 -8.13 3.10
CA ARG A 307 5.51 -7.77 3.82
C ARG A 307 4.34 -7.65 2.86
N VAL A 308 3.25 -8.35 3.14
CA VAL A 308 2.03 -8.27 2.35
C VAL A 308 1.05 -7.29 2.99
N TYR A 309 0.52 -6.40 2.18
CA TYR A 309 -0.58 -5.50 2.52
C TYR A 309 -1.89 -6.27 2.42
N VAL A 310 -2.53 -6.48 3.57
CA VAL A 310 -3.68 -7.36 3.74
C VAL A 310 -4.91 -6.51 4.09
N PRO A 311 -5.73 -6.15 3.09
CA PRO A 311 -6.96 -5.42 3.32
C PRO A 311 -8.06 -6.37 3.80
N PHE A 312 -8.90 -5.90 4.71
CA PHE A 312 -10.07 -6.63 5.23
C PHE A 312 -11.16 -5.65 5.68
N GLY A 313 -12.41 -6.10 5.80
CA GLY A 313 -13.53 -5.27 6.24
C GLY A 313 -14.73 -5.32 5.29
N SER A 314 -15.85 -4.78 5.74
CA SER A 314 -17.13 -4.78 5.00
C SER A 314 -17.12 -3.91 3.75
N ASP A 315 -16.34 -2.83 3.72
CA ASP A 315 -16.29 -1.89 2.58
C ASP A 315 -15.28 -2.27 1.51
N TRP A 316 -15.25 -3.56 1.18
CA TRP A 316 -14.30 -4.13 0.25
C TRP A 316 -14.56 -3.75 -1.22
N TYR A 317 -15.77 -3.31 -1.57
CA TYR A 317 -16.17 -3.10 -2.95
C TYR A 317 -15.38 -2.01 -3.69
N PRO A 318 -15.25 -0.76 -3.17
CA PRO A 318 -14.45 0.28 -3.82
C PRO A 318 -12.97 -0.11 -3.96
N TYR A 319 -12.42 -0.80 -2.96
CA TYR A 319 -11.05 -1.31 -3.00
C TYR A 319 -10.89 -2.34 -4.12
N ASN A 320 -11.77 -3.35 -4.18
CA ASN A 320 -11.72 -4.41 -5.18
C ASN A 320 -11.86 -3.85 -6.61
N MET A 321 -12.77 -2.90 -6.83
CA MET A 321 -12.93 -2.28 -8.15
C MET A 321 -11.66 -1.57 -8.63
N ARG A 322 -10.95 -0.87 -7.73
CA ARG A 322 -9.64 -0.27 -8.05
C ARG A 322 -8.59 -1.32 -8.40
N ARG A 323 -8.54 -2.44 -7.67
CA ARG A 323 -7.61 -3.56 -7.95
C ARG A 323 -7.89 -4.24 -9.29
N LEU A 324 -9.16 -4.45 -9.64
CA LEU A 324 -9.56 -4.97 -10.95
C LEU A 324 -9.16 -4.02 -12.09
N ALA A 325 -9.24 -2.71 -11.85
CA ALA A 325 -8.86 -1.69 -12.82
C ALA A 325 -7.34 -1.63 -13.11
N GLU A 326 -6.50 -2.18 -12.23
CA GLU A 326 -5.03 -2.19 -12.38
C GLU A 326 -4.53 -3.31 -13.32
N ARG A 327 -5.31 -4.38 -13.51
CA ARG A 327 -5.02 -5.46 -14.47
C ARG A 327 -6.27 -5.86 -15.27
N PRO A 328 -6.79 -4.98 -16.14
CA PRO A 328 -8.00 -5.26 -16.93
C PRO A 328 -7.86 -6.49 -17.84
N ALA A 329 -6.65 -6.84 -18.28
CA ALA A 329 -6.40 -8.04 -19.07
C ALA A 329 -6.83 -9.35 -18.38
N ASN A 330 -6.78 -9.42 -17.04
CA ASN A 330 -7.21 -10.60 -16.30
C ASN A 330 -8.75 -10.71 -16.24
N LEU A 331 -9.49 -9.61 -16.36
CA LEU A 331 -10.96 -9.63 -16.46
C LEU A 331 -11.42 -10.37 -17.72
N TRP A 332 -10.65 -10.28 -18.80
CA TRP A 332 -10.99 -10.95 -20.07
C TRP A 332 -10.83 -12.47 -20.00
N PHE A 333 -9.95 -12.97 -19.14
CA PHE A 333 -9.86 -14.40 -18.80
C PHE A 333 -11.12 -14.89 -18.06
N PHE A 334 -11.73 -14.06 -17.22
CA PHE A 334 -12.98 -14.41 -16.52
C PHE A 334 -14.19 -14.43 -17.46
N VAL A 335 -14.29 -13.45 -18.37
CA VAL A 335 -15.40 -13.42 -19.33
C VAL A 335 -15.30 -14.55 -20.35
N SER A 336 -14.10 -14.84 -20.86
CA SER A 336 -13.90 -15.93 -21.85
C SER A 336 -14.15 -17.34 -21.29
N ASN A 337 -13.92 -17.57 -19.99
CA ASN A 337 -14.29 -18.82 -19.32
C ASN A 337 -15.78 -18.91 -18.95
N PHE A 338 -16.50 -17.78 -18.93
CA PHE A 338 -17.95 -17.78 -18.69
C PHE A 338 -18.76 -18.13 -19.95
N PHE A 339 -18.21 -17.88 -21.15
CA PHE A 339 -18.83 -18.18 -22.44
C PHE A 339 -18.36 -19.48 -23.09
N LYS A 340 -17.38 -20.18 -22.50
CA LYS A 340 -17.02 -21.55 -22.88
C LYS A 340 -17.77 -22.53 -21.96
N LYS A 341 -18.96 -22.92 -22.42
CA LYS A 341 -19.59 -24.19 -22.02
C LYS A 341 -19.04 -25.32 -22.86
#